data_AF-A0A135TSP7-F1
#
_entry.id   AF-A0A135TSP7-F1
#
_cell.length_a   1.000
_cell.length_b   1.000
_cell.length_c   1.000
_cell.angle_alpha   90.00
_cell.angle_beta   90.00
_cell.angle_gamma   90.00
#
_symmetry.space_group_name_H-M   'P 1'
#
loop_
_entity.id
_entity.type
_entity.pdbx_description
1 polymer ?
#
loop_
_entity_poly.entity_id
_entity_poly.type
_entity_poly.pdbx_seq_one_letter_code
_entity_poly.pdbx_strand_id
1 'polypeptide(L)'
;MFVRHISLVLLAAAQYTLGHLHSRQNGTTQDPAVLLALGIEALGGREAISSLQSLTYVGETILRGRTLMMGISVAGVDNAAVTAGRQNISFAFDETHVKQRIDKIAALGPGWTFGRANLAPMDFSIVAEGGENGFAAVTRGSYNLYNPSGEPQGYLDGLLASYLISEAYKWHPLLLYTILSDNNFTSRQGETGAGITLAGVHDDTLDLTVLFDPATNLPYIIRSYEDHPFFGESTHDLLVHDYAEVNGVQIPRRFKTIYNGKHLIGDYRADQVIINDSLPSDFFTVPGTGIVPESSVPIRNVQYSFSEIGETAANFLWPGAYTGTKESIAASISQPLQDLPGFWTISPGGDLGMRQGLVELEDGSVIVLDAPPHQSKLVIEWVQANLGKNITHVWPTHHHHDHAFGVVDYVAQGAKLIVPEHAAGYYTTVPRGQVISYPRGGSYVLKDSKLQLALVDMEATVHAEDHGYALVIPSCPVETSSSAVFDADHGNLAFIGTFDHAAVQELLNSLTRDKVPGNAHFFPSPGPAGNITDLISVSGFMYPSFSPKEFVHSQTTC
;
A
#
# COMPACT_ATOMS: atom_id res chain seq x y z
N MET A 1 51.93 -11.54 43.66
CA MET A 1 50.48 -11.42 43.93
C MET A 1 49.79 -11.16 42.60
N PHE A 2 49.15 -12.21 42.08
CA PHE A 2 48.42 -12.28 40.81
C PHE A 2 46.93 -12.40 41.16
N VAL A 3 46.05 -11.59 40.55
CA VAL A 3 44.65 -11.90 40.14
C VAL A 3 44.23 -10.73 39.21
N ARG A 4 44.22 -10.90 37.87
CA ARG A 4 43.09 -11.20 36.96
C ARG A 4 41.91 -10.21 37.04
N HIS A 5 41.55 -9.58 35.91
CA HIS A 5 40.38 -9.98 35.12
C HIS A 5 40.35 -9.34 33.73
N ILE A 6 40.24 -10.20 32.72
CA ILE A 6 39.84 -9.90 31.35
C ILE A 6 38.32 -9.98 31.34
N SER A 7 37.64 -8.92 30.89
CA SER A 7 36.21 -8.95 30.60
C SER A 7 36.00 -8.96 29.10
N LEU A 8 35.77 -10.16 28.55
CA LEU A 8 35.02 -10.35 27.31
C LEU A 8 33.56 -10.01 27.62
N VAL A 9 32.96 -9.09 26.88
CA VAL A 9 31.50 -8.94 26.81
C VAL A 9 31.06 -9.49 25.46
N LEU A 10 30.57 -10.73 25.47
CA LEU A 10 29.64 -11.23 24.46
C LEU A 10 28.29 -10.55 24.71
N LEU A 11 27.78 -9.76 23.78
CA LEU A 11 26.35 -9.53 23.66
C LEU A 11 25.82 -10.47 22.58
N ALA A 12 25.25 -11.58 23.03
CA ALA A 12 24.32 -12.37 22.25
C ALA A 12 22.97 -11.63 22.27
N ALA A 13 22.59 -11.03 21.14
CA ALA A 13 21.21 -10.60 20.93
C ALA A 13 20.40 -11.81 20.49
N ALA A 14 19.74 -12.46 21.45
CA ALA A 14 18.68 -13.40 21.16
C ALA A 14 17.47 -12.57 20.69
N GLN A 15 17.12 -12.68 19.40
CA GLN A 15 15.81 -12.26 18.90
C GLN A 15 14.76 -13.18 19.55
N TYR A 16 14.16 -12.70 20.64
CA TYR A 16 12.94 -13.29 21.15
C TYR A 16 11.80 -12.92 20.20
N THR A 17 11.13 -13.94 19.70
CA THR A 17 9.79 -13.88 19.13
C THR A 17 8.83 -13.29 20.17
N LEU A 18 8.55 -11.99 20.03
CA LEU A 18 7.45 -11.36 20.75
C LEU A 18 6.15 -11.73 20.03
N GLY A 19 5.48 -12.78 20.52
CA GLY A 19 4.04 -12.88 20.37
C GLY A 19 3.42 -11.71 21.14
N HIS A 20 2.80 -10.78 20.41
CA HIS A 20 2.28 -9.53 20.97
C HIS A 20 1.02 -9.78 21.82
N LEU A 21 1.19 -9.65 23.14
CA LEU A 21 0.11 -9.62 24.12
C LEU A 21 -0.66 -8.30 24.02
N HIS A 22 -1.81 -8.31 23.35
CA HIS A 22 -2.79 -7.24 23.47
C HIS A 22 -3.32 -7.17 24.91
N SER A 23 -3.42 -5.95 25.44
CA SER A 23 -3.94 -5.65 26.77
C SER A 23 -5.33 -6.26 27.02
N ARG A 24 -5.38 -7.33 27.83
CA ARG A 24 -6.63 -7.87 28.41
C ARG A 24 -7.26 -6.82 29.34
N GLN A 25 -8.28 -6.10 28.87
CA GLN A 25 -9.11 -5.30 29.77
C GLN A 25 -10.18 -6.19 30.43
N ASN A 26 -10.12 -6.28 31.76
CA ASN A 26 -11.05 -7.00 32.63
C ASN A 26 -12.40 -6.25 32.76
N GLY A 27 -13.25 -6.31 31.73
CA GLY A 27 -14.70 -6.31 31.91
C GLY A 27 -15.19 -7.75 32.09
N THR A 28 -16.36 -8.00 32.66
CA THR A 28 -16.94 -9.36 32.80
C THR A 28 -16.93 -10.07 31.43
N THR A 29 -15.91 -10.89 31.18
CA THR A 29 -15.70 -11.58 29.91
C THR A 29 -16.78 -12.62 29.76
N GLN A 30 -17.71 -12.40 28.83
CA GLN A 30 -18.67 -13.41 28.41
C GLN A 30 -17.88 -14.62 27.90
N ASP A 31 -18.28 -15.82 28.31
CA ASP A 31 -17.66 -17.07 27.87
C ASP A 31 -17.66 -17.11 26.33
N PRO A 32 -16.49 -17.19 25.67
CA PRO A 32 -16.41 -17.13 24.22
C PRO A 32 -17.13 -18.31 23.56
N ALA A 33 -17.20 -19.47 24.20
CA ALA A 33 -17.94 -20.62 23.67
C ALA A 33 -19.45 -20.36 23.69
N VAL A 34 -19.96 -19.69 24.74
CA VAL A 34 -21.37 -19.28 24.81
C VAL A 34 -21.68 -18.23 23.74
N LEU A 35 -20.80 -17.23 23.57
CA LEU A 35 -20.99 -16.19 22.56
C LEU A 35 -20.97 -16.77 21.14
N LEU A 36 -20.05 -17.69 20.86
CA LEU A 36 -19.96 -18.39 19.58
C LEU A 36 -21.21 -19.23 19.31
N ALA A 37 -21.70 -19.97 20.33
CA ALA A 37 -22.93 -20.76 20.21
C ALA A 37 -24.16 -19.89 19.93
N LEU A 38 -24.28 -18.73 20.60
CA LEU A 38 -25.35 -17.76 20.34
C LEU A 38 -25.29 -17.22 18.91
N GLY A 39 -24.09 -16.93 18.40
CA GLY A 39 -23.90 -16.47 17.03
C GLY A 39 -24.27 -17.54 15.99
N ILE A 40 -23.89 -18.80 16.21
CA ILE A 40 -24.28 -19.92 15.35
C ILE A 40 -25.80 -20.12 15.35
N GLU A 41 -26.45 -20.03 16.53
CA GLU A 41 -27.90 -20.13 16.63
C GLU A 41 -28.59 -18.98 15.89
N ALA A 42 -28.11 -17.74 16.07
CA ALA A 42 -28.64 -16.57 15.39
C ALA A 42 -28.51 -16.67 13.85
N LEU A 43 -27.47 -17.33 13.34
CA LEU A 43 -27.29 -17.57 11.91
C LEU A 43 -28.26 -18.62 11.33
N GLY A 44 -29.04 -19.33 12.15
CA GLY A 44 -29.96 -20.39 11.72
C GLY A 44 -29.71 -21.74 12.38
N GLY A 45 -28.72 -21.83 13.27
CA GLY A 45 -28.38 -23.04 14.00
C GLY A 45 -27.49 -24.00 13.21
N ARG A 46 -26.92 -24.97 13.93
CA ARG A 46 -25.90 -25.90 13.39
C ARG A 46 -26.42 -26.72 12.21
N GLU A 47 -27.66 -27.22 12.29
CA GLU A 47 -28.24 -28.10 11.28
C GLU A 47 -28.41 -27.36 9.94
N ALA A 48 -29.06 -26.19 9.93
CA ALA A 48 -29.29 -25.40 8.73
C ALA A 48 -27.98 -24.97 8.07
N ILE A 49 -27.03 -24.45 8.86
CA ILE A 49 -25.73 -23.98 8.37
C ILE A 49 -24.89 -25.15 7.82
N SER A 50 -24.89 -26.30 8.49
CA SER A 50 -24.16 -27.50 8.02
C SER A 50 -24.76 -28.14 6.77
N SER A 51 -25.99 -27.79 6.41
CA SER A 51 -26.64 -28.25 5.18
C SER A 51 -26.23 -27.46 3.93
N LEU A 52 -25.45 -26.39 4.12
CA LEU A 52 -24.91 -25.59 3.03
C LEU A 52 -23.83 -26.39 2.29
N GLN A 53 -24.00 -26.51 0.97
CA GLN A 53 -23.07 -27.11 0.01
C GLN A 53 -22.40 -26.03 -0.83
N SER A 54 -23.14 -24.98 -1.16
CA SER A 54 -22.63 -23.81 -1.89
C SER A 54 -23.38 -22.54 -1.49
N LEU A 55 -22.74 -21.40 -1.65
CA LEU A 55 -23.37 -20.08 -1.49
C LEU A 55 -22.78 -19.10 -2.50
N THR A 56 -23.63 -18.36 -3.20
CA THR A 56 -23.21 -17.26 -4.06
C THR A 56 -23.90 -15.96 -3.67
N TYR A 57 -23.09 -14.95 -3.35
CA TYR A 57 -23.49 -13.55 -3.33
C TYR A 57 -23.48 -13.02 -4.77
N VAL A 58 -24.61 -12.57 -5.28
CA VAL A 58 -24.72 -11.93 -6.59
C VAL A 58 -24.89 -10.43 -6.37
N GLY A 59 -23.92 -9.64 -6.80
CA GLY A 59 -23.92 -8.18 -6.59
C GLY A 59 -23.82 -7.42 -7.90
N GLU A 60 -24.88 -6.69 -8.23
CA GLU A 60 -25.03 -5.95 -9.49
C GLU A 60 -25.12 -4.44 -9.29
N THR A 61 -25.55 -3.98 -8.10
CA THR A 61 -25.87 -2.57 -7.87
C THR A 61 -24.75 -1.78 -7.23
N ILE A 62 -24.04 -2.35 -6.24
CA ILE A 62 -23.03 -1.63 -5.45
C ILE A 62 -21.76 -2.45 -5.37
N LEU A 63 -20.73 -1.92 -6.03
CA LEU A 63 -19.33 -2.26 -5.89
C LEU A 63 -18.55 -0.95 -5.95
N ARG A 64 -17.92 -0.56 -4.84
CA ARG A 64 -17.08 0.63 -4.73
C ARG A 64 -15.80 0.29 -3.97
N GLY A 65 -14.69 0.80 -4.46
CA GLY A 65 -13.37 0.65 -3.84
C GLY A 65 -12.68 2.00 -3.76
N ARG A 66 -12.25 2.39 -2.56
CA ARG A 66 -11.42 3.56 -2.31
C ARG A 66 -10.05 3.11 -1.82
N THR A 67 -9.11 4.03 -1.84
CA THR A 67 -7.69 3.72 -1.64
C THR A 67 -7.09 4.65 -0.61
N LEU A 68 -6.31 4.09 0.30
CA LEU A 68 -5.46 4.83 1.23
C LEU A 68 -4.11 5.15 0.58
N MET A 69 -3.61 4.23 -0.25
CA MET A 69 -2.27 4.35 -0.85
C MET A 69 -2.17 5.42 -1.93
N MET A 70 -3.27 5.68 -2.64
CA MET A 70 -3.37 6.68 -3.72
C MET A 70 -4.37 7.79 -3.36
N GLY A 71 -4.54 8.10 -2.07
CA GLY A 71 -5.38 9.21 -1.63
C GLY A 71 -4.86 10.54 -2.17
N ILE A 72 -5.72 11.48 -2.53
CA ILE A 72 -5.25 12.85 -2.83
C ILE A 72 -4.95 13.55 -1.50
N SER A 73 -5.86 13.45 -0.53
CA SER A 73 -5.64 13.96 0.82
C SER A 73 -4.96 12.96 1.74
N VAL A 74 -4.03 13.43 2.57
CA VAL A 74 -3.28 12.61 3.54
C VAL A 74 -4.20 12.00 4.57
N ALA A 75 -5.33 12.64 4.89
CA ALA A 75 -6.26 12.15 5.92
C ALA A 75 -7.49 11.43 5.35
N GLY A 76 -7.64 11.36 4.02
CA GLY A 76 -8.85 10.94 3.34
C GLY A 76 -8.76 9.59 2.65
N VAL A 77 -9.86 9.24 1.99
CA VAL A 77 -9.97 8.16 0.98
C VAL A 77 -10.73 8.73 -0.21
N ASP A 78 -10.38 9.95 -0.61
CA ASP A 78 -11.08 10.75 -1.62
C ASP A 78 -10.94 10.20 -3.04
N ASN A 79 -9.86 9.47 -3.32
CA ASN A 79 -9.67 8.76 -4.57
C ASN A 79 -10.38 7.38 -4.57
N ALA A 80 -10.85 6.97 -5.75
CA ALA A 80 -11.55 5.70 -5.94
C ALA A 80 -10.79 4.81 -6.91
N ALA A 81 -10.34 3.65 -6.44
CA ALA A 81 -9.80 2.62 -7.33
C ALA A 81 -10.91 2.03 -8.22
N VAL A 82 -12.11 1.83 -7.65
CA VAL A 82 -13.29 1.29 -8.33
C VAL A 82 -14.50 2.19 -8.07
N THR A 83 -15.00 2.83 -9.12
CA THR A 83 -16.15 3.76 -9.04
C THR A 83 -17.48 3.07 -9.30
N ALA A 84 -17.47 1.97 -10.04
CA ALA A 84 -18.65 1.14 -10.28
C ALA A 84 -18.28 -0.28 -10.67
N GLY A 85 -19.27 -1.16 -10.73
CA GLY A 85 -19.06 -2.53 -11.18
C GLY A 85 -20.05 -3.51 -10.61
N ARG A 86 -19.77 -4.78 -10.84
CA ARG A 86 -20.50 -5.93 -10.32
C ARG A 86 -19.50 -6.96 -9.78
N GLN A 87 -19.91 -7.69 -8.75
CA GLN A 87 -19.10 -8.72 -8.15
C GLN A 87 -19.99 -9.86 -7.66
N ASN A 88 -19.68 -11.06 -8.12
CA ASN A 88 -20.23 -12.29 -7.56
C ASN A 88 -19.18 -12.98 -6.73
N ILE A 89 -19.55 -13.45 -5.54
CA ILE A 89 -18.66 -14.17 -4.63
C ILE A 89 -19.31 -15.52 -4.34
N SER A 90 -18.68 -16.59 -4.80
CA SER A 90 -19.17 -17.95 -4.69
C SER A 90 -18.27 -18.78 -3.80
N PHE A 91 -18.89 -19.62 -2.97
CA PHE A 91 -18.24 -20.56 -2.07
C PHE A 91 -18.74 -21.98 -2.35
N ALA A 92 -17.85 -22.95 -2.18
CA ALA A 92 -18.19 -24.36 -2.03
C ALA A 92 -17.74 -24.85 -0.65
N PHE A 93 -18.53 -25.74 -0.05
CA PHE A 93 -18.32 -26.30 1.29
C PHE A 93 -18.09 -27.82 1.22
N ASP A 94 -17.48 -28.28 0.15
CA ASP A 94 -17.08 -29.68 -0.10
C ASP A 94 -15.81 -30.07 0.67
N GLU A 95 -15.08 -29.09 1.20
CA GLU A 95 -13.83 -29.25 1.91
C GLU A 95 -13.86 -28.56 3.29
N THR A 96 -12.87 -28.84 4.13
CA THR A 96 -12.76 -28.22 5.48
C THR A 96 -12.12 -26.83 5.46
N HIS A 97 -11.45 -26.47 4.37
CA HIS A 97 -10.84 -25.17 4.13
C HIS A 97 -11.70 -24.29 3.22
N VAL A 98 -11.41 -22.99 3.19
CA VAL A 98 -12.14 -22.06 2.32
C VAL A 98 -11.87 -22.37 0.85
N LYS A 99 -12.93 -22.36 0.04
CA LYS A 99 -12.87 -22.42 -1.42
C LYS A 99 -13.79 -21.35 -2.01
N GLN A 100 -13.19 -20.28 -2.51
CA GLN A 100 -13.87 -19.07 -2.96
C GLN A 100 -13.54 -18.77 -4.41
N ARG A 101 -14.55 -18.29 -5.16
CA ARG A 101 -14.38 -17.66 -6.46
C ARG A 101 -15.02 -16.29 -6.46
N ILE A 102 -14.30 -15.29 -6.98
CA ILE A 102 -14.79 -13.94 -7.18
C ILE A 102 -14.82 -13.68 -8.69
N ASP A 103 -16.01 -13.43 -9.24
CA ASP A 103 -16.19 -12.92 -10.59
C ASP A 103 -16.44 -11.41 -10.52
N LYS A 104 -15.54 -10.60 -11.07
CA LYS A 104 -15.55 -9.15 -10.90
C LYS A 104 -15.52 -8.42 -12.23
N ILE A 105 -16.39 -7.42 -12.36
CA ILE A 105 -16.24 -6.35 -13.36
C ILE A 105 -16.13 -5.04 -12.60
N ALA A 106 -14.96 -4.39 -12.68
CA ALA A 106 -14.66 -3.16 -11.98
C ALA A 106 -14.42 -2.01 -12.98
N ALA A 107 -15.29 -0.99 -12.93
CA ALA A 107 -15.05 0.28 -13.58
C ALA A 107 -14.06 1.09 -12.74
N LEU A 108 -12.92 1.39 -13.35
CA LEU A 108 -11.82 2.12 -12.73
C LEU A 108 -12.20 3.58 -12.47
N GLY A 109 -11.66 4.15 -11.39
CA GLY A 109 -11.79 5.58 -11.13
C GLY A 109 -10.82 6.45 -11.93
N PRO A 110 -11.05 7.78 -11.95
CA PRO A 110 -10.22 8.73 -12.68
C PRO A 110 -8.79 8.78 -12.17
N GLY A 111 -8.53 8.38 -10.92
CA GLY A 111 -7.18 8.27 -10.39
C GLY A 111 -6.27 7.30 -11.16
N TRP A 112 -6.78 6.51 -12.11
CA TRP A 112 -5.99 5.64 -12.97
C TRP A 112 -5.61 6.25 -14.33
N THR A 113 -6.03 7.48 -14.64
CA THR A 113 -5.73 8.12 -15.94
C THR A 113 -4.23 8.24 -16.20
N PHE A 114 -3.42 8.39 -15.15
CA PHE A 114 -1.95 8.43 -15.27
C PHE A 114 -1.37 7.15 -15.88
N GLY A 115 -1.90 5.98 -15.51
CA GLY A 115 -1.43 4.68 -15.98
C GLY A 115 -2.18 4.16 -17.20
N ARG A 116 -3.38 4.70 -17.47
CA ARG A 116 -4.25 4.27 -18.57
C ARG A 116 -5.08 5.42 -19.12
N ALA A 117 -4.75 5.85 -20.33
CA ALA A 117 -5.54 6.87 -21.05
C ALA A 117 -7.02 6.46 -21.27
N ASN A 118 -7.30 5.16 -21.40
CA ASN A 118 -8.66 4.62 -21.44
C ASN A 118 -8.95 3.71 -20.25
N LEU A 119 -9.95 4.09 -19.45
CA LEU A 119 -10.40 3.39 -18.25
C LEU A 119 -11.41 2.28 -18.56
N ALA A 120 -11.12 1.45 -19.57
CA ALA A 120 -11.92 0.26 -19.83
C ALA A 120 -12.00 -0.62 -18.55
N PRO A 121 -13.18 -1.15 -18.20
CA PRO A 121 -13.35 -1.94 -16.98
C PRO A 121 -12.41 -3.14 -16.91
N MET A 122 -11.99 -3.49 -15.71
CA MET A 122 -11.32 -4.75 -15.41
C MET A 122 -12.39 -5.85 -15.32
N ASP A 123 -12.30 -6.91 -16.13
CA ASP A 123 -13.20 -8.08 -16.06
C ASP A 123 -12.36 -9.34 -15.86
N PHE A 124 -12.47 -9.94 -14.69
CA PHE A 124 -11.67 -11.10 -14.34
C PHE A 124 -12.35 -12.01 -13.30
N SER A 125 -11.80 -13.21 -13.14
CA SER A 125 -12.16 -14.15 -12.08
C SER A 125 -10.93 -14.54 -11.27
N ILE A 126 -11.06 -14.54 -9.95
CA ILE A 126 -10.04 -15.08 -9.03
C ILE A 126 -10.63 -16.24 -8.26
N VAL A 127 -9.87 -17.33 -8.15
CA VAL A 127 -10.12 -18.44 -7.22
C VAL A 127 -9.11 -18.36 -6.09
N ALA A 128 -9.55 -18.53 -4.85
CA ALA A 128 -8.71 -18.70 -3.66
C ALA A 128 -9.15 -19.96 -2.92
N GLU A 129 -8.19 -20.84 -2.63
CA GLU A 129 -8.42 -22.08 -1.91
C GLU A 129 -7.40 -22.20 -0.77
N GLY A 130 -7.88 -22.49 0.45
CA GLY A 130 -7.06 -22.72 1.63
C GLY A 130 -6.48 -24.14 1.71
N GLY A 131 -6.11 -24.57 2.92
CA GLY A 131 -5.61 -25.92 3.19
C GLY A 131 -4.12 -26.11 2.89
N GLU A 132 -3.62 -27.35 3.05
CA GLU A 132 -2.19 -27.68 2.90
C GLU A 132 -1.64 -27.41 1.48
N ASN A 133 -2.50 -27.52 0.47
CA ASN A 133 -2.19 -27.24 -0.94
C ASN A 133 -2.86 -25.95 -1.43
N GLY A 134 -3.08 -24.99 -0.54
CA GLY A 134 -3.78 -23.76 -0.86
C GLY A 134 -3.11 -22.96 -1.99
N PHE A 135 -3.89 -22.10 -2.63
CA PHE A 135 -3.42 -21.23 -3.72
C PHE A 135 -4.40 -20.08 -3.95
N ALA A 136 -3.97 -19.09 -4.73
CA ALA A 136 -4.86 -18.19 -5.43
C ALA A 136 -4.49 -18.13 -6.92
N ALA A 137 -5.48 -17.94 -7.79
CA ALA A 137 -5.27 -17.91 -9.23
C ALA A 137 -6.27 -17.01 -9.94
N VAL A 138 -5.80 -16.29 -10.97
CA VAL A 138 -6.67 -15.63 -11.96
C VAL A 138 -7.06 -16.67 -13.00
N THR A 139 -8.35 -16.99 -13.09
CA THR A 139 -8.89 -18.07 -13.93
C THR A 139 -9.61 -17.57 -15.18
N ARG A 140 -9.97 -16.28 -15.23
CA ARG A 140 -10.55 -15.60 -16.40
C ARG A 140 -10.07 -14.15 -16.45
N GLY A 141 -9.85 -13.62 -17.66
CA GLY A 141 -9.48 -12.23 -17.88
C GLY A 141 -8.13 -11.88 -17.24
N SER A 142 -7.89 -10.60 -17.00
CA SER A 142 -6.63 -10.14 -16.42
C SER A 142 -6.89 -9.19 -15.26
N TYR A 143 -6.16 -9.42 -14.17
CA TYR A 143 -6.16 -8.54 -13.00
C TYR A 143 -5.05 -7.46 -13.10
N ASN A 144 -4.20 -7.51 -14.13
CA ASN A 144 -3.13 -6.52 -14.35
C ASN A 144 -3.72 -5.20 -14.89
N LEU A 145 -3.59 -4.12 -14.12
CA LEU A 145 -4.02 -2.78 -14.49
C LEU A 145 -3.58 -2.40 -15.91
N TYR A 146 -2.29 -2.60 -16.23
CA TYR A 146 -1.68 -2.18 -17.49
C TYR A 146 -1.98 -3.14 -18.67
N ASN A 147 -2.56 -4.31 -18.41
CA ASN A 147 -2.95 -5.27 -19.44
C ASN A 147 -4.33 -5.89 -19.15
N PRO A 148 -5.43 -5.10 -19.19
CA PRO A 148 -6.76 -5.54 -18.77
C PRO A 148 -7.40 -6.57 -19.71
N SER A 149 -6.94 -6.64 -20.96
CA SER A 149 -7.38 -7.62 -21.97
C SER A 149 -6.41 -8.79 -22.12
N GLY A 150 -5.48 -8.94 -21.17
CA GLY A 150 -4.54 -10.05 -21.15
C GLY A 150 -5.22 -11.40 -20.89
N GLU A 151 -4.51 -12.47 -21.23
CA GLU A 151 -4.90 -13.82 -20.81
C GLU A 151 -4.80 -13.98 -19.29
N PRO A 152 -5.52 -14.95 -18.69
CA PRO A 152 -5.42 -15.25 -17.26
C PRO A 152 -3.98 -15.50 -16.83
N GLN A 153 -3.56 -14.79 -15.77
CA GLN A 153 -2.22 -14.92 -15.21
C GLN A 153 -1.98 -16.29 -14.56
N GLY A 154 -3.04 -17.07 -14.31
CA GLY A 154 -2.94 -18.35 -13.63
C GLY A 154 -2.66 -18.16 -12.14
N TYR A 155 -1.85 -19.06 -11.57
CA TYR A 155 -1.49 -19.01 -10.16
C TYR A 155 -0.76 -17.71 -9.81
N LEU A 156 -1.23 -17.07 -8.75
CA LEU A 156 -0.63 -15.87 -8.17
C LEU A 156 0.55 -16.26 -7.27
N ASP A 157 1.41 -15.30 -6.93
CA ASP A 157 2.51 -15.56 -6.01
C ASP A 157 2.00 -15.87 -4.58
N GLY A 158 2.83 -16.57 -3.80
CA GLY A 158 2.48 -17.06 -2.48
C GLY A 158 2.13 -15.99 -1.44
N LEU A 159 2.63 -14.75 -1.58
CA LEU A 159 2.29 -13.66 -0.66
C LEU A 159 0.87 -13.17 -0.92
N LEU A 160 0.54 -12.89 -2.18
CA LEU A 160 -0.81 -12.50 -2.56
C LEU A 160 -1.80 -13.65 -2.32
N ALA A 161 -1.41 -14.90 -2.58
CA ALA A 161 -2.24 -16.06 -2.25
C ALA A 161 -2.56 -16.14 -0.76
N SER A 162 -1.58 -15.94 0.12
CA SER A 162 -1.80 -15.92 1.57
C SER A 162 -2.77 -14.81 2.00
N TYR A 163 -2.62 -13.60 1.45
CA TYR A 163 -3.54 -12.48 1.70
C TYR A 163 -4.97 -12.79 1.22
N LEU A 164 -5.13 -13.27 -0.01
CA LEU A 164 -6.44 -13.56 -0.59
C LEU A 164 -7.16 -14.71 0.14
N ILE A 165 -6.44 -15.74 0.61
CA ILE A 165 -7.01 -16.81 1.43
C ILE A 165 -7.48 -16.27 2.78
N SER A 166 -6.70 -15.39 3.42
CA SER A 166 -7.11 -14.72 4.66
C SER A 166 -8.39 -13.88 4.47
N GLU A 167 -8.47 -13.13 3.38
CA GLU A 167 -9.70 -12.41 3.02
C GLU A 167 -10.86 -13.36 2.71
N ALA A 168 -10.61 -14.48 2.05
CA ALA A 168 -11.65 -15.48 1.76
C ALA A 168 -12.24 -16.07 3.05
N TYR A 169 -11.42 -16.36 4.08
CA TYR A 169 -11.90 -16.76 5.41
C TYR A 169 -12.71 -15.66 6.10
N LYS A 170 -12.28 -14.39 5.99
CA LYS A 170 -13.02 -13.25 6.55
C LYS A 170 -14.43 -13.13 5.98
N TRP A 171 -14.62 -13.47 4.70
CA TRP A 171 -15.91 -13.49 4.01
C TRP A 171 -16.68 -14.82 4.12
N HIS A 172 -16.10 -15.84 4.77
CA HIS A 172 -16.61 -17.20 4.74
C HIS A 172 -17.96 -17.33 5.47
N PRO A 173 -19.05 -17.78 4.82
CA PRO A 173 -20.35 -17.90 5.46
C PRO A 173 -20.39 -18.86 6.66
N LEU A 174 -19.49 -19.84 6.71
CA LEU A 174 -19.38 -20.79 7.82
C LEU A 174 -18.28 -20.42 8.82
N LEU A 175 -17.77 -19.17 8.83
CA LEU A 175 -16.64 -18.75 9.66
C LEU A 175 -16.80 -19.15 11.14
N LEU A 176 -17.98 -18.94 11.75
CA LEU A 176 -18.19 -19.33 13.16
C LEU A 176 -18.05 -20.84 13.39
N TYR A 177 -18.40 -21.66 12.41
CA TYR A 177 -18.22 -23.10 12.48
C TYR A 177 -16.76 -23.50 12.30
N THR A 178 -16.03 -22.79 11.42
CA THR A 178 -14.58 -22.93 11.28
C THR A 178 -13.89 -22.64 12.61
N ILE A 179 -14.17 -21.48 13.23
CA ILE A 179 -13.65 -21.11 14.56
C ILE A 179 -13.97 -22.17 15.62
N LEU A 180 -15.22 -22.65 15.65
CA LEU A 180 -15.62 -23.70 16.59
C LEU A 180 -14.84 -25.00 16.38
N SER A 181 -14.55 -25.35 15.13
CA SER A 181 -13.83 -26.57 14.75
C SER A 181 -12.33 -26.47 15.02
N ASP A 182 -11.74 -25.29 14.82
CA ASP A 182 -10.35 -24.99 15.16
C ASP A 182 -10.10 -25.11 16.66
N ASN A 183 -11.14 -24.82 17.47
CA ASN A 183 -11.13 -24.98 18.93
C ASN A 183 -9.94 -24.26 19.60
N ASN A 184 -9.53 -23.13 19.01
CA ASN A 184 -8.40 -22.31 19.45
C ASN A 184 -8.83 -20.84 19.49
N PHE A 185 -9.87 -20.57 20.28
CA PHE A 185 -10.50 -19.26 20.33
C PHE A 185 -10.64 -18.72 21.75
N THR A 186 -10.61 -17.39 21.86
CA THR A 186 -10.65 -16.65 23.13
C THR A 186 -11.68 -15.52 23.09
N SER A 187 -12.07 -15.03 24.26
CA SER A 187 -12.93 -13.84 24.37
C SER A 187 -12.12 -12.60 24.02
N ARG A 188 -12.65 -11.76 23.13
CA ARG A 188 -12.05 -10.48 22.78
C ARG A 188 -13.12 -9.40 22.71
N GLN A 189 -12.77 -8.19 23.09
CA GLN A 189 -13.62 -7.02 22.88
C GLN A 189 -13.01 -6.17 21.76
N GLY A 190 -13.86 -5.48 21.01
CA GLY A 190 -13.42 -4.56 19.97
C GLY A 190 -14.34 -3.37 19.85
N GLU A 191 -13.76 -2.20 19.61
CA GLU A 191 -14.52 -0.98 19.36
C GLU A 191 -14.94 -0.87 17.90
N THR A 192 -16.16 -0.37 17.69
CA THR A 192 -16.66 0.12 16.40
C THR A 192 -16.10 1.52 16.11
N GLY A 193 -16.23 1.99 14.86
CA GLY A 193 -15.87 3.38 14.50
C GLY A 193 -16.66 4.45 15.26
N ALA A 194 -17.78 4.11 15.91
CA ALA A 194 -18.55 5.00 16.77
C ALA A 194 -18.10 4.97 18.25
N GLY A 195 -17.03 4.23 18.59
CA GLY A 195 -16.55 4.07 19.97
C GLY A 195 -17.42 3.14 20.83
N ILE A 196 -18.31 2.35 20.21
CA ILE A 196 -19.09 1.33 20.93
C ILE A 196 -18.24 0.06 21.02
N THR A 197 -17.99 -0.42 22.24
CA THR A 197 -17.31 -1.70 22.50
C THR A 197 -18.30 -2.86 22.34
N LEU A 198 -17.93 -3.84 21.51
CA LEU A 198 -18.68 -5.07 21.28
C LEU A 198 -17.92 -6.27 21.85
N ALA A 199 -18.68 -7.26 22.34
CA ALA A 199 -18.12 -8.56 22.69
C ALA A 199 -17.87 -9.38 21.42
N GLY A 200 -16.82 -10.19 21.45
CA GLY A 200 -16.40 -10.99 20.32
C GLY A 200 -15.61 -12.23 20.71
N VAL A 201 -15.37 -13.03 19.67
CA VAL A 201 -14.56 -14.24 19.73
C VAL A 201 -13.38 -14.04 18.79
N HIS A 202 -12.17 -14.22 19.30
CA HIS A 202 -10.95 -14.22 18.52
C HIS A 202 -10.51 -15.65 18.28
N ASP A 203 -10.27 -16.00 17.04
CA ASP A 203 -9.67 -17.27 16.66
C ASP A 203 -8.17 -17.09 16.41
N ASP A 204 -7.35 -17.78 17.19
CA ASP A 204 -5.89 -17.68 17.15
C ASP A 204 -5.30 -18.46 15.96
N THR A 205 -6.09 -19.34 15.32
CA THR A 205 -5.65 -20.11 14.14
C THR A 205 -5.73 -19.27 12.86
N LEU A 206 -6.84 -18.57 12.66
CA LEU A 206 -7.10 -17.69 11.52
C LEU A 206 -6.61 -16.25 11.75
N ASP A 207 -6.29 -15.89 13.00
CA ASP A 207 -6.01 -14.51 13.43
C ASP A 207 -7.14 -13.53 13.07
N LEU A 208 -8.39 -13.99 13.27
CA LEU A 208 -9.60 -13.22 13.01
C LEU A 208 -10.38 -12.99 14.31
N THR A 209 -11.01 -11.84 14.42
CA THR A 209 -11.96 -11.55 15.50
C THR A 209 -13.35 -11.32 14.93
N VAL A 210 -14.36 -12.03 15.43
CA VAL A 210 -15.76 -11.76 15.13
C VAL A 210 -16.39 -11.01 16.29
N LEU A 211 -16.84 -9.78 16.05
CA LEU A 211 -17.61 -8.96 16.99
C LEU A 211 -19.09 -9.08 16.66
N PHE A 212 -19.93 -9.23 17.69
CA PHE A 212 -21.35 -9.52 17.53
C PHE A 212 -22.22 -8.31 17.86
N ASP A 213 -23.34 -8.18 17.14
CA ASP A 213 -24.40 -7.25 17.51
C ASP A 213 -25.12 -7.76 18.77
N PRO A 214 -25.11 -7.01 19.89
CA PRO A 214 -25.71 -7.46 21.14
C PRO A 214 -27.23 -7.64 21.08
N ALA A 215 -27.92 -7.03 20.10
CA ALA A 215 -29.37 -7.16 19.96
C ALA A 215 -29.78 -8.44 19.22
N THR A 216 -28.97 -8.89 18.26
CA THR A 216 -29.31 -10.01 17.35
C THR A 216 -28.42 -11.23 17.54
N ASN A 217 -27.27 -11.07 18.21
CA ASN A 217 -26.15 -12.03 18.27
C ASN A 217 -25.56 -12.39 16.90
N LEU A 218 -25.95 -11.72 15.81
CA LEU A 218 -25.36 -11.93 14.49
C LEU A 218 -23.95 -11.30 14.44
N PRO A 219 -23.03 -11.86 13.62
CA PRO A 219 -21.78 -11.19 13.31
C PRO A 219 -22.03 -9.76 12.82
N TYR A 220 -21.21 -8.82 13.27
CA TYR A 220 -21.31 -7.42 12.88
C TYR A 220 -20.00 -6.91 12.26
N ILE A 221 -18.86 -7.27 12.85
CA ILE A 221 -17.53 -6.97 12.31
C ILE A 221 -16.71 -8.26 12.33
N ILE A 222 -16.07 -8.58 11.21
CA ILE A 222 -14.99 -9.57 11.12
C ILE A 222 -13.69 -8.80 10.90
N ARG A 223 -12.82 -8.82 11.90
CA ARG A 223 -11.60 -8.01 11.98
C ARG A 223 -10.36 -8.87 11.81
N SER A 224 -9.45 -8.44 10.93
CA SER A 224 -8.04 -8.87 10.96
C SER A 224 -7.16 -7.76 11.52
N TYR A 225 -5.95 -8.14 11.92
CA TYR A 225 -4.93 -7.23 12.44
C TYR A 225 -3.75 -7.18 11.47
N GLU A 226 -3.22 -5.99 11.28
CA GLU A 226 -2.12 -5.70 10.36
C GLU A 226 -1.13 -4.74 11.04
N ASP A 227 0.08 -4.65 10.49
CA ASP A 227 1.05 -3.63 10.88
C ASP A 227 1.33 -2.74 9.68
N HIS A 228 0.81 -1.51 9.72
CA HIS A 228 0.91 -0.57 8.61
C HIS A 228 2.14 0.32 8.79
N PRO A 229 3.03 0.48 7.79
CA PRO A 229 4.26 1.26 7.92
C PRO A 229 4.07 2.66 8.54
N PHE A 230 2.98 3.36 8.21
CA PHE A 230 2.68 4.70 8.74
C PHE A 230 1.77 4.77 9.95
N PHE A 231 0.94 3.74 10.18
CA PHE A 231 -0.11 3.76 11.20
C PHE A 231 0.17 2.79 12.35
N GLY A 232 1.17 1.92 12.20
CA GLY A 232 1.51 0.84 13.13
C GLY A 232 0.40 -0.20 13.16
N GLU A 233 0.19 -0.77 14.34
CA GLU A 233 -0.91 -1.71 14.61
C GLU A 233 -2.24 -1.16 14.11
N SER A 234 -2.81 -1.88 13.13
CA SER A 234 -3.98 -1.44 12.38
C SER A 234 -5.03 -2.56 12.33
N THR A 235 -6.29 -2.16 12.21
CA THR A 235 -7.43 -3.06 12.05
C THR A 235 -7.99 -2.96 10.64
N HIS A 236 -8.23 -4.11 10.02
CA HIS A 236 -8.85 -4.21 8.70
C HIS A 236 -10.18 -4.96 8.81
N ASP A 237 -11.26 -4.19 8.93
CA ASP A 237 -12.58 -4.69 9.29
C ASP A 237 -13.44 -4.97 8.06
N LEU A 238 -14.08 -6.13 8.05
CA LEU A 238 -15.27 -6.39 7.24
C LEU A 238 -16.51 -6.22 8.12
N LEU A 239 -17.20 -5.10 7.96
CA LEU A 239 -18.50 -4.86 8.59
C LEU A 239 -19.59 -5.51 7.73
N VAL A 240 -20.42 -6.34 8.36
CA VAL A 240 -21.51 -7.07 7.72
C VAL A 240 -22.87 -6.69 8.33
N HIS A 241 -23.88 -6.46 7.49
CA HIS A 241 -25.23 -6.14 7.94
C HIS A 241 -26.29 -6.44 6.87
N ASP A 242 -27.55 -6.05 7.15
CA ASP A 242 -28.71 -6.29 6.26
C ASP A 242 -28.90 -7.79 5.99
N TYR A 243 -28.92 -8.55 7.09
CA TYR A 243 -29.16 -9.98 7.08
C TYR A 243 -30.55 -10.28 6.53
N ALA A 244 -30.60 -11.27 5.64
CA ALA A 244 -31.85 -11.84 5.14
C ALA A 244 -31.86 -13.34 5.43
N GLU A 245 -33.03 -13.84 5.80
CA GLU A 245 -33.25 -15.27 5.93
C GLU A 245 -33.41 -15.89 4.54
N VAL A 246 -32.59 -16.90 4.24
CA VAL A 246 -32.67 -17.70 3.02
C VAL A 246 -32.55 -19.17 3.41
N ASN A 247 -33.62 -19.93 3.17
CA ASN A 247 -33.71 -21.35 3.56
C ASN A 247 -33.36 -21.63 5.03
N GLY A 248 -33.80 -20.75 5.94
CA GLY A 248 -33.57 -20.87 7.39
C GLY A 248 -32.19 -20.42 7.87
N VAL A 249 -31.35 -19.86 6.99
CA VAL A 249 -30.04 -19.31 7.35
C VAL A 249 -30.06 -17.79 7.20
N GLN A 250 -29.55 -17.06 8.20
CA GLN A 250 -29.36 -15.61 8.13
C GLN A 250 -28.07 -15.31 7.39
N ILE A 251 -28.16 -14.59 6.27
CA ILE A 251 -27.02 -14.29 5.42
C ILE A 251 -26.91 -12.77 5.21
N PRO A 252 -25.74 -12.15 5.45
CA PRO A 252 -25.57 -10.72 5.28
C PRO A 252 -25.63 -10.34 3.80
N ARG A 253 -26.19 -9.17 3.48
CA ARG A 253 -26.26 -8.65 2.10
C ARG A 253 -25.50 -7.36 1.90
N ARG A 254 -24.98 -6.77 2.96
CA ARG A 254 -24.19 -5.55 2.92
C ARG A 254 -22.86 -5.73 3.61
N PHE A 255 -21.82 -5.30 2.91
CA PHE A 255 -20.44 -5.51 3.28
C PHE A 255 -19.69 -4.20 3.12
N LYS A 256 -18.97 -3.82 4.15
CA LYS A 256 -18.13 -2.62 4.15
C LYS A 256 -16.75 -2.96 4.65
N THR A 257 -15.73 -2.64 3.88
CA THR A 257 -14.34 -2.76 4.31
C THR A 257 -13.92 -1.44 4.93
N ILE A 258 -13.54 -1.46 6.21
CA ILE A 258 -13.20 -0.27 6.98
C ILE A 258 -11.80 -0.44 7.58
N TYR A 259 -10.89 0.47 7.25
CA TYR A 259 -9.55 0.51 7.82
C TYR A 259 -9.51 1.41 9.05
N ASN A 260 -8.89 0.92 10.14
CA ASN A 260 -8.72 1.62 11.41
C ASN A 260 -9.99 2.27 11.96
N GLY A 261 -11.14 1.60 11.77
CA GLY A 261 -12.46 2.08 12.20
C GLY A 261 -12.93 3.40 11.57
N LYS A 262 -12.17 3.95 10.61
CA LYS A 262 -12.32 5.32 10.10
C LYS A 262 -12.51 5.36 8.59
N HIS A 263 -11.70 4.60 7.84
CA HIS A 263 -11.60 4.74 6.40
C HIS A 263 -12.42 3.68 5.69
N LEU A 264 -13.56 4.07 5.12
CA LEU A 264 -14.39 3.19 4.29
C LEU A 264 -13.72 2.98 2.93
N ILE A 265 -13.03 1.86 2.76
CA ILE A 265 -12.28 1.51 1.55
C ILE A 265 -13.01 0.53 0.62
N GLY A 266 -14.05 -0.15 1.11
CA GLY A 266 -14.89 -1.02 0.29
C GLY A 266 -16.38 -0.88 0.64
N ASP A 267 -17.25 -0.87 -0.37
CA ASP A 267 -18.71 -0.95 -0.21
C ASP A 267 -19.28 -1.90 -1.26
N TYR A 268 -19.91 -2.96 -0.79
CA TYR A 268 -20.49 -4.01 -1.62
C TYR A 268 -21.90 -4.38 -1.14
N ARG A 269 -22.77 -4.65 -2.11
CA ARG A 269 -24.10 -5.23 -1.88
C ARG A 269 -24.26 -6.51 -2.66
N ALA A 270 -24.68 -7.57 -1.97
CA ALA A 270 -25.31 -8.72 -2.59
C ALA A 270 -26.79 -8.39 -2.83
N ASP A 271 -27.19 -8.26 -4.09
CA ASP A 271 -28.58 -8.04 -4.48
C ASP A 271 -29.39 -9.34 -4.36
N GLN A 272 -28.72 -10.48 -4.55
CA GLN A 272 -29.28 -11.81 -4.38
C GLN A 272 -28.28 -12.72 -3.66
N VAL A 273 -28.82 -13.66 -2.90
CA VAL A 273 -28.08 -14.78 -2.31
C VAL A 273 -28.65 -16.07 -2.87
N ILE A 274 -27.79 -16.93 -3.37
CA ILE A 274 -28.13 -18.23 -3.94
C ILE A 274 -27.46 -19.30 -3.08
N ILE A 275 -28.23 -20.27 -2.59
CA ILE A 275 -27.74 -21.36 -1.72
C ILE A 275 -27.95 -22.69 -2.43
N ASN A 276 -26.97 -23.59 -2.31
CA ASN A 276 -27.04 -24.98 -2.77
C ASN A 276 -27.42 -25.11 -4.24
N ASP A 277 -27.04 -24.10 -5.05
CA ASP A 277 -27.17 -24.19 -6.48
C ASP A 277 -26.05 -25.06 -7.06
N SER A 278 -26.37 -25.73 -8.16
CA SER A 278 -25.45 -26.64 -8.82
C SER A 278 -24.37 -25.83 -9.51
N LEU A 279 -23.20 -25.74 -8.88
CA LEU A 279 -22.02 -25.17 -9.50
C LEU A 279 -21.47 -26.15 -10.56
N PRO A 280 -21.04 -25.65 -11.74
CA PRO A 280 -20.31 -26.48 -12.71
C PRO A 280 -19.12 -27.18 -12.05
N SER A 281 -18.80 -28.41 -12.46
CA SER A 281 -17.70 -29.18 -11.88
C SER A 281 -16.33 -28.52 -12.07
N ASP A 282 -16.20 -27.66 -13.08
CA ASP A 282 -14.99 -26.90 -13.41
C ASP A 282 -15.01 -25.46 -12.88
N PHE A 283 -16.00 -25.10 -12.05
CA PHE A 283 -16.23 -23.72 -11.62
C PHE A 283 -15.06 -23.13 -10.81
N PHE A 284 -14.33 -23.95 -10.05
CA PHE A 284 -13.13 -23.52 -9.30
C PHE A 284 -11.83 -23.96 -9.97
N THR A 285 -11.89 -24.56 -11.16
CA THR A 285 -10.70 -25.10 -11.83
C THR A 285 -9.79 -23.98 -12.33
N VAL A 286 -8.49 -24.12 -12.06
CA VAL A 286 -7.45 -23.27 -12.64
C VAL A 286 -7.06 -23.80 -14.02
N PRO A 287 -7.09 -22.98 -15.10
CA PRO A 287 -6.62 -23.41 -16.41
C PRO A 287 -5.15 -23.88 -16.37
N GLY A 288 -4.84 -24.97 -17.08
CA GLY A 288 -3.47 -25.48 -17.19
C GLY A 288 -3.29 -26.89 -16.62
N THR A 289 -2.12 -27.18 -16.04
CA THR A 289 -1.73 -28.52 -15.58
C THR A 289 -2.39 -28.96 -14.27
N GLY A 290 -3.03 -28.04 -13.54
CA GLY A 290 -3.54 -28.29 -12.19
C GLY A 290 -2.44 -28.43 -11.12
N ILE A 291 -1.17 -28.21 -11.47
CA ILE A 291 -0.05 -28.25 -10.53
C ILE A 291 0.21 -26.84 -10.03
N VAL A 292 0.09 -26.62 -8.71
CA VAL A 292 0.43 -25.35 -8.06
C VAL A 292 1.96 -25.19 -8.08
N PRO A 293 2.51 -24.11 -8.67
CA PRO A 293 3.94 -23.80 -8.60
C PRO A 293 4.41 -23.57 -7.16
N GLU A 294 5.65 -23.92 -6.84
CA GLU A 294 6.22 -23.68 -5.51
C GLU A 294 6.16 -22.20 -5.10
N SER A 295 6.41 -21.28 -6.04
CA SER A 295 6.31 -19.83 -5.85
C SER A 295 4.89 -19.33 -5.55
N SER A 296 3.87 -20.17 -5.77
CA SER A 296 2.46 -19.86 -5.59
C SER A 296 1.86 -20.49 -4.33
N VAL A 297 2.65 -21.32 -3.62
CA VAL A 297 2.25 -21.86 -2.32
C VAL A 297 2.15 -20.69 -1.32
N PRO A 298 1.04 -20.56 -0.58
CA PRO A 298 0.82 -19.47 0.37
C PRO A 298 1.94 -19.35 1.39
N ILE A 299 2.51 -18.17 1.53
CA ILE A 299 3.57 -17.87 2.49
C ILE A 299 3.30 -16.55 3.22
N ARG A 300 3.75 -16.47 4.48
CA ARG A 300 3.84 -15.21 5.22
C ARG A 300 5.30 -14.76 5.28
N ASN A 301 5.53 -13.48 5.02
CA ASN A 301 6.83 -12.86 5.15
C ASN A 301 6.71 -11.61 6.02
N VAL A 302 7.53 -11.52 7.07
CA VAL A 302 7.53 -10.37 7.99
C VAL A 302 7.93 -9.05 7.32
N GLN A 303 8.55 -9.10 6.14
CA GLN A 303 8.86 -7.92 5.34
C GLN A 303 7.64 -7.39 4.56
N TYR A 304 6.64 -8.24 4.30
CA TYR A 304 5.46 -7.87 3.52
C TYR A 304 4.22 -7.98 4.40
N SER A 305 3.83 -6.84 4.98
CA SER A 305 2.59 -6.76 5.75
C SER A 305 1.38 -6.96 4.84
N PHE A 306 0.30 -7.49 5.40
CA PHE A 306 -0.98 -7.57 4.70
C PHE A 306 -1.57 -6.20 4.38
N SER A 307 -1.17 -5.15 5.10
CA SER A 307 -1.54 -3.78 4.73
C SER A 307 -1.01 -3.42 3.34
N GLU A 308 0.28 -3.66 3.09
CA GLU A 308 0.92 -3.37 1.80
C GLU A 308 0.33 -4.24 0.68
N ILE A 309 0.27 -5.57 0.89
CA ILE A 309 -0.26 -6.51 -0.11
C ILE A 309 -1.72 -6.18 -0.41
N GLY A 310 -2.52 -5.90 0.62
CA GLY A 310 -3.93 -5.62 0.47
C GLY A 310 -4.21 -4.31 -0.25
N GLU A 311 -3.51 -3.24 0.10
CA GLU A 311 -3.65 -1.94 -0.56
C GLU A 311 -3.22 -2.00 -2.03
N THR A 312 -2.04 -2.55 -2.31
CA THR A 312 -1.55 -2.74 -3.69
C THR A 312 -2.48 -3.61 -4.52
N ALA A 313 -2.96 -4.74 -3.98
CA ALA A 313 -3.88 -5.64 -4.68
C ALA A 313 -5.26 -5.01 -4.91
N ALA A 314 -5.82 -4.29 -3.93
CA ALA A 314 -7.08 -3.56 -4.07
C ALA A 314 -7.03 -2.48 -5.15
N ASN A 315 -5.83 -1.98 -5.44
CA ASN A 315 -5.53 -1.01 -6.48
C ASN A 315 -5.07 -1.65 -7.82
N PHE A 316 -5.06 -2.98 -7.95
CA PHE A 316 -4.59 -3.71 -9.15
C PHE A 316 -3.11 -3.46 -9.49
N LEU A 317 -2.31 -3.09 -8.49
CA LEU A 317 -0.91 -2.70 -8.64
C LEU A 317 0.08 -3.72 -8.07
N TRP A 318 -0.36 -4.82 -7.46
CA TRP A 318 0.57 -5.81 -6.91
C TRP A 318 1.29 -6.60 -8.02
N PRO A 319 2.61 -6.43 -8.19
CA PRO A 319 3.36 -7.13 -9.24
C PRO A 319 4.18 -8.31 -8.68
N GLY A 320 4.05 -8.62 -7.39
CA GLY A 320 4.85 -9.58 -6.65
C GLY A 320 5.81 -8.92 -5.65
N ALA A 321 6.65 -9.74 -5.00
CA ALA A 321 7.71 -9.25 -4.12
C ALA A 321 8.79 -8.51 -4.90
N TYR A 322 9.38 -7.48 -4.30
CA TYR A 322 10.57 -6.82 -4.83
C TYR A 322 11.75 -7.80 -4.92
N THR A 323 12.37 -7.86 -6.10
CA THR A 323 13.45 -8.81 -6.43
C THR A 323 14.82 -8.14 -6.58
N GLY A 324 14.92 -6.83 -6.35
CA GLY A 324 16.20 -6.13 -6.45
C GLY A 324 17.20 -6.60 -5.41
N THR A 325 18.48 -6.53 -5.75
CA THR A 325 19.60 -6.95 -4.90
C THR A 325 20.54 -5.78 -4.65
N LYS A 326 21.51 -5.99 -3.76
CA LYS A 326 22.59 -5.03 -3.52
C LYS A 326 23.35 -4.71 -4.80
N GLU A 327 23.61 -5.73 -5.62
CA GLU A 327 24.31 -5.59 -6.90
C GLU A 327 23.47 -4.80 -7.91
N SER A 328 22.16 -5.05 -7.99
CA SER A 328 21.29 -4.30 -8.91
C SER A 328 21.18 -2.83 -8.50
N ILE A 329 21.11 -2.54 -7.19
CA ILE A 329 21.13 -1.16 -6.68
C ILE A 329 22.47 -0.51 -7.00
N ALA A 330 23.59 -1.15 -6.67
CA ALA A 330 24.91 -0.60 -6.94
C ALA A 330 25.14 -0.31 -8.44
N ALA A 331 24.66 -1.19 -9.32
CA ALA A 331 24.75 -1.02 -10.78
C ALA A 331 23.83 0.08 -11.33
N SER A 332 22.79 0.46 -10.57
CA SER A 332 21.81 1.47 -10.97
C SER A 332 22.15 2.90 -10.55
N ILE A 333 23.25 3.09 -9.83
CA ILE A 333 23.65 4.38 -9.28
C ILE A 333 24.48 5.17 -10.27
N SER A 334 24.16 6.45 -10.42
CA SER A 334 24.90 7.37 -11.29
C SER A 334 24.94 8.79 -10.74
N GLN A 335 25.97 9.54 -11.14
CA GLN A 335 26.04 10.99 -10.97
C GLN A 335 25.81 11.65 -12.33
N PRO A 336 24.58 12.07 -12.64
CA PRO A 336 24.25 12.48 -14.00
C PRO A 336 24.85 13.84 -14.39
N LEU A 337 25.23 14.68 -13.42
CA LEU A 337 25.59 16.09 -13.64
C LEU A 337 26.93 16.43 -12.97
N GLN A 338 27.91 16.84 -13.79
CA GLN A 338 29.30 17.01 -13.36
C GLN A 338 29.51 18.17 -12.37
N ASP A 339 28.74 19.25 -12.49
CA ASP A 339 28.78 20.43 -11.61
C ASP A 339 27.90 20.28 -10.36
N LEU A 340 27.24 19.13 -10.19
CA LEU A 340 26.50 18.72 -8.99
C LEU A 340 27.11 17.45 -8.37
N PRO A 341 28.36 17.50 -7.87
CA PRO A 341 29.13 16.32 -7.46
C PRO A 341 28.58 15.59 -6.22
N GLY A 342 27.60 16.16 -5.51
CA GLY A 342 26.89 15.51 -4.40
C GLY A 342 25.52 14.95 -4.79
N PHE A 343 25.08 15.12 -6.04
CA PHE A 343 23.80 14.59 -6.51
C PHE A 343 24.00 13.25 -7.21
N TRP A 344 23.26 12.25 -6.73
CA TRP A 344 23.21 10.91 -7.29
C TRP A 344 21.77 10.54 -7.61
N THR A 345 21.61 9.66 -8.60
CA THR A 345 20.34 8.99 -8.89
C THR A 345 20.51 7.50 -8.74
N ILE A 346 19.47 6.84 -8.24
CA ILE A 346 19.40 5.39 -8.06
C ILE A 346 18.21 4.94 -8.90
N SER A 347 18.44 4.24 -10.02
CA SER A 347 17.36 3.84 -10.95
C SER A 347 17.27 2.32 -11.08
N PRO A 348 16.82 1.60 -10.03
CA PRO A 348 16.73 0.15 -10.09
C PRO A 348 15.82 -0.25 -11.26
N GLY A 349 16.25 -1.25 -12.05
CA GLY A 349 15.42 -1.82 -13.10
C GLY A 349 14.38 -2.80 -12.54
N GLY A 350 13.47 -3.24 -13.41
CA GLY A 350 12.40 -4.19 -13.07
C GLY A 350 11.06 -3.51 -12.79
N ASP A 351 10.00 -4.31 -12.72
CA ASP A 351 8.60 -3.83 -12.66
C ASP A 351 8.26 -3.06 -11.37
N LEU A 352 9.11 -3.17 -10.33
CA LEU A 352 8.99 -2.49 -9.03
C LEU A 352 10.12 -1.48 -8.79
N GLY A 353 11.01 -1.28 -9.76
CA GLY A 353 12.11 -0.33 -9.65
C GLY A 353 11.59 1.10 -9.74
N MET A 354 11.77 1.87 -8.67
CA MET A 354 11.40 3.29 -8.57
C MET A 354 12.66 4.12 -8.37
N ARG A 355 12.82 5.19 -9.14
CA ARG A 355 14.01 6.03 -9.05
C ARG A 355 14.00 6.80 -7.74
N GLN A 356 15.15 6.82 -7.08
CA GLN A 356 15.39 7.67 -5.91
C GLN A 356 16.48 8.69 -6.24
N GLY A 357 16.42 9.85 -5.60
CA GLY A 357 17.50 10.82 -5.56
C GLY A 357 18.33 10.66 -4.29
N LEU A 358 19.61 11.00 -4.34
CA LEU A 358 20.47 11.08 -3.16
C LEU A 358 21.32 12.35 -3.24
N VAL A 359 21.28 13.16 -2.20
CA VAL A 359 22.07 14.38 -2.08
C VAL A 359 23.02 14.26 -0.90
N GLU A 360 24.31 14.35 -1.18
CA GLU A 360 25.38 14.37 -0.20
C GLU A 360 25.91 15.80 -0.04
N LEU A 361 25.95 16.28 1.20
CA LEU A 361 26.51 17.58 1.57
C LEU A 361 27.85 17.43 2.31
N GLU A 362 28.65 18.49 2.26
CA GLU A 362 29.98 18.55 2.89
C GLU A 362 29.94 18.44 4.42
N ASP A 363 28.85 18.85 5.07
CA ASP A 363 28.68 18.77 6.52
C ASP A 363 28.42 17.34 7.04
N GLY A 364 28.37 16.37 6.13
CA GLY A 364 28.09 14.96 6.42
C GLY A 364 26.63 14.58 6.24
N SER A 365 25.74 15.53 5.93
CA SER A 365 24.34 15.23 5.63
C SER A 365 24.22 14.43 4.34
N VAL A 366 23.40 13.38 4.40
CA VAL A 366 22.97 12.58 3.26
C VAL A 366 21.45 12.53 3.26
N ILE A 367 20.84 12.97 2.17
CA ILE A 367 19.40 13.12 2.01
C ILE A 367 18.93 12.23 0.88
N VAL A 368 17.96 11.37 1.14
CA VAL A 368 17.28 10.56 0.11
C VAL A 368 16.01 11.27 -0.34
N LEU A 369 15.78 11.29 -1.66
CA LEU A 369 14.56 11.76 -2.31
C LEU A 369 13.77 10.53 -2.79
N ASP A 370 12.52 10.40 -2.32
CA ASP A 370 11.67 9.21 -2.37
C ASP A 370 12.23 7.97 -1.67
N ALA A 371 11.32 7.16 -1.15
CA ALA A 371 11.57 5.97 -0.35
C ALA A 371 10.55 4.88 -0.71
N PRO A 372 10.63 4.29 -1.91
CA PRO A 372 9.82 3.14 -2.29
C PRO A 372 10.00 1.96 -1.34
N PRO A 373 8.96 1.11 -1.18
CA PRO A 373 9.05 -0.06 -0.32
C PRO A 373 10.16 -1.00 -0.79
N HIS A 374 10.81 -1.68 0.18
CA HIS A 374 11.85 -2.70 0.00
C HIS A 374 13.18 -2.27 -0.63
N GLN A 375 13.28 -1.09 -1.25
CA GLN A 375 14.54 -0.58 -1.81
C GLN A 375 15.42 0.12 -0.77
N SER A 376 14.78 0.74 0.22
CA SER A 376 15.37 1.51 1.33
C SER A 376 16.57 0.81 1.99
N LYS A 377 16.43 -0.46 2.37
CA LYS A 377 17.49 -1.23 3.05
C LYS A 377 18.74 -1.39 2.19
N LEU A 378 18.56 -1.63 0.90
CA LEU A 378 19.66 -1.77 -0.04
C LEU A 378 20.37 -0.43 -0.28
N VAL A 379 19.62 0.67 -0.32
CA VAL A 379 20.18 2.03 -0.41
C VAL A 379 20.97 2.38 0.84
N ILE A 380 20.46 2.08 2.05
CA ILE A 380 21.18 2.26 3.32
C ILE A 380 22.52 1.52 3.28
N GLU A 381 22.51 0.23 2.91
CA GLU A 381 23.73 -0.57 2.81
C GLU A 381 24.71 0.00 1.80
N TRP A 382 24.23 0.46 0.65
CA TRP A 382 25.07 1.05 -0.37
C TRP A 382 25.72 2.35 0.12
N VAL A 383 24.95 3.26 0.73
CA VAL A 383 25.46 4.54 1.25
C VAL A 383 26.53 4.31 2.31
N GLN A 384 26.29 3.38 3.25
CA GLN A 384 27.29 3.04 4.27
C GLN A 384 28.58 2.46 3.65
N ALA A 385 28.44 1.56 2.67
CA ALA A 385 29.59 0.90 2.07
C ALA A 385 30.42 1.81 1.14
N ASN A 386 29.78 2.77 0.46
CA ASN A 386 30.42 3.56 -0.60
C ASN A 386 30.72 4.99 -0.19
N LEU A 387 29.87 5.62 0.62
CA LEU A 387 30.08 6.99 1.11
C LEU A 387 30.67 7.01 2.53
N GLY A 388 30.64 5.89 3.26
CA GLY A 388 31.10 5.83 4.66
C GLY A 388 30.27 6.71 5.60
N LYS A 389 29.04 7.03 5.20
CA LYS A 389 28.12 7.93 5.89
C LYS A 389 26.82 7.20 6.23
N ASN A 390 26.07 7.79 7.17
CA ASN A 390 24.69 7.39 7.42
C ASN A 390 23.74 8.33 6.67
N ILE A 391 22.58 7.80 6.28
CA ILE A 391 21.49 8.62 5.76
C ILE A 391 20.93 9.44 6.91
N THR A 392 20.92 10.75 6.75
CA THR A 392 20.53 11.71 7.79
C THR A 392 19.11 12.19 7.64
N HIS A 393 18.60 12.22 6.40
CA HIS A 393 17.27 12.69 6.08
C HIS A 393 16.66 11.85 4.96
N VAL A 394 15.34 11.74 4.97
CA VAL A 394 14.53 11.22 3.88
C VAL A 394 13.41 12.21 3.59
N TRP A 395 13.17 12.48 2.32
CA TRP A 395 12.08 13.33 1.85
C TRP A 395 11.32 12.56 0.76
N PRO A 396 10.13 12.03 1.05
CA PRO A 396 9.23 11.58 0.00
C PRO A 396 8.66 12.80 -0.72
N THR A 397 8.52 12.72 -2.04
CA THR A 397 7.84 13.73 -2.86
C THR A 397 6.40 13.95 -2.41
N HIS A 398 5.72 12.88 -1.97
CA HIS A 398 4.37 12.89 -1.42
C HIS A 398 4.06 11.61 -0.64
N HIS A 399 2.87 11.54 -0.03
CA HIS A 399 2.49 10.44 0.86
C HIS A 399 2.13 9.10 0.20
N HIS A 400 2.04 9.01 -1.14
CA HIS A 400 1.69 7.73 -1.78
C HIS A 400 2.73 6.66 -1.45
N HIS A 401 2.23 5.44 -1.32
CA HIS A 401 2.96 4.38 -0.62
C HIS A 401 4.13 3.84 -1.41
N ASP A 402 4.07 3.90 -2.74
CA ASP A 402 5.15 3.60 -3.66
C ASP A 402 6.32 4.60 -3.59
N HIS A 403 6.14 5.77 -2.96
CA HIS A 403 7.21 6.75 -2.74
C HIS A 403 7.60 6.93 -1.28
N ALA A 404 6.79 6.43 -0.33
CA ALA A 404 7.00 6.74 1.07
C ALA A 404 7.10 5.51 1.99
N PHE A 405 6.69 4.30 1.60
CA PHE A 405 6.68 3.16 2.52
C PHE A 405 8.06 2.80 3.09
N GLY A 406 9.13 3.02 2.33
CA GLY A 406 10.52 2.84 2.77
C GLY A 406 11.01 3.88 3.79
N VAL A 407 10.25 4.95 4.08
CA VAL A 407 10.61 5.98 5.08
C VAL A 407 10.95 5.35 6.43
N VAL A 408 10.18 4.34 6.85
CA VAL A 408 10.33 3.70 8.17
C VAL A 408 11.71 3.08 8.35
N ASP A 409 12.31 2.56 7.29
CA ASP A 409 13.64 1.94 7.35
C ASP A 409 14.74 3.00 7.56
N TYR A 410 14.63 4.15 6.89
CA TYR A 410 15.56 5.26 7.08
C TYR A 410 15.42 5.87 8.48
N VAL A 411 14.18 6.08 8.95
CA VAL A 411 13.90 6.61 10.28
C VAL A 411 14.41 5.67 11.38
N ALA A 412 14.28 4.35 11.19
CA ALA A 412 14.82 3.34 12.09
C ALA A 412 16.36 3.39 12.20
N GLN A 413 17.06 3.89 11.19
CA GLN A 413 18.51 4.15 11.23
C GLN A 413 18.87 5.54 11.79
N GLY A 414 17.89 6.31 12.28
CA GLY A 414 18.09 7.62 12.88
C GLY A 414 17.97 8.80 11.91
N ALA A 415 17.56 8.56 10.65
CA ALA A 415 17.26 9.64 9.72
C ALA A 415 16.05 10.46 10.21
N LYS A 416 15.98 11.71 9.76
CA LYS A 416 14.82 12.58 9.96
C LYS A 416 13.93 12.58 8.71
N LEU A 417 12.63 12.48 8.90
CA LEU A 417 11.64 12.66 7.84
C LEU A 417 11.45 14.16 7.60
N ILE A 418 11.61 14.62 6.36
CA ILE A 418 11.26 15.98 5.94
C ILE A 418 9.95 15.91 5.16
N VAL A 419 8.93 16.66 5.56
CA VAL A 419 7.61 16.72 4.89
C VAL A 419 6.95 18.09 5.06
N PRO A 420 5.96 18.48 4.23
CA PRO A 420 5.14 19.65 4.52
C PRO A 420 4.44 19.54 5.87
N GLU A 421 4.22 20.68 6.56
CA GLU A 421 3.57 20.74 7.88
C GLU A 421 2.21 20.01 7.92
N HIS A 422 1.43 20.09 6.83
CA HIS A 422 0.12 19.45 6.75
C HIS A 422 0.16 17.93 6.57
N ALA A 423 1.28 17.38 6.10
CA ALA A 423 1.47 15.93 5.91
C ALA A 423 2.09 15.22 7.13
N ALA A 424 2.72 15.96 8.04
CA ALA A 424 3.42 15.38 9.20
C ALA A 424 2.53 14.44 10.05
N GLY A 425 1.23 14.71 10.14
CA GLY A 425 0.28 13.89 10.90
C GLY A 425 -0.02 12.52 10.29
N TYR A 426 0.33 12.30 9.02
CA TYR A 426 0.13 11.03 8.32
C TYR A 426 1.07 9.92 8.82
N TYR A 427 2.31 10.29 9.13
CA TYR A 427 3.38 9.37 9.52
C TYR A 427 3.38 9.10 11.03
N THR A 428 2.32 8.48 11.54
CA THR A 428 2.13 8.32 13.00
C THR A 428 3.16 7.42 13.68
N THR A 429 3.82 6.53 12.93
CA THR A 429 4.92 5.67 13.41
C THR A 429 6.26 6.42 13.50
N VAL A 430 6.40 7.58 12.86
CA VAL A 430 7.62 8.39 12.90
C VAL A 430 7.62 9.23 14.18
N PRO A 431 8.65 9.13 15.05
CA PRO A 431 8.71 9.94 16.25
C PRO A 431 8.72 11.43 15.92
N ARG A 432 7.91 12.24 16.62
CA ARG A 432 7.79 13.69 16.37
C ARG A 432 9.14 14.43 16.38
N GLY A 433 10.11 13.98 17.20
CA GLY A 433 11.46 14.56 17.25
C GLY A 433 12.33 14.28 16.02
N GLN A 434 11.92 13.34 15.16
CA GLN A 434 12.55 13.02 13.88
C GLN A 434 11.81 13.61 12.68
N VAL A 435 10.74 14.38 12.89
CA VAL A 435 10.04 15.09 11.80
C VAL A 435 10.56 16.52 11.71
N ILE A 436 11.03 16.89 10.52
CA ILE A 436 11.27 18.27 10.11
C ILE A 436 10.14 18.65 9.17
N SER A 437 9.54 19.81 9.41
CA SER A 437 8.46 20.30 8.56
C SER A 437 8.77 21.67 7.96
N TYR A 438 8.14 21.95 6.83
CA TYR A 438 8.18 23.25 6.17
C TYR A 438 6.77 23.70 5.80
N PRO A 439 6.51 25.03 5.73
CA PRO A 439 5.16 25.54 5.49
C PRO A 439 4.59 25.11 4.15
N ARG A 440 3.26 24.98 4.07
CA ARG A 440 2.53 24.82 2.81
C ARG A 440 2.86 25.98 1.85
N GLY A 441 3.16 25.66 0.59
CA GLY A 441 3.67 26.58 -0.44
C GLY A 441 5.08 27.11 -0.19
N GLY A 442 5.71 26.66 0.89
CA GLY A 442 7.08 27.01 1.25
C GLY A 442 8.09 25.99 0.73
N SER A 443 9.32 26.17 1.18
CA SER A 443 10.41 25.26 0.88
C SER A 443 11.29 25.00 2.10
N TYR A 444 11.98 23.87 2.07
CA TYR A 444 13.09 23.55 2.96
C TYR A 444 14.37 23.48 2.15
N VAL A 445 15.34 24.34 2.47
CA VAL A 445 16.58 24.49 1.69
C VAL A 445 17.78 24.04 2.51
N LEU A 446 18.53 23.08 1.96
CA LEU A 446 19.79 22.59 2.47
C LEU A 446 20.91 22.99 1.51
N LYS A 447 22.06 23.43 2.01
CA LYS A 447 23.14 24.00 1.19
C LYS A 447 24.51 23.74 1.80
N ASP A 448 25.51 23.55 0.94
CA ASP A 448 26.94 23.59 1.29
C ASP A 448 27.72 24.53 0.36
N SER A 449 29.04 24.39 0.26
CA SER A 449 29.84 25.25 -0.64
C SER A 449 29.72 24.90 -2.14
N LYS A 450 29.17 23.72 -2.47
CA LYS A 450 29.10 23.18 -3.84
C LYS A 450 27.70 23.18 -4.42
N LEU A 451 26.69 22.72 -3.67
CA LEU A 451 25.32 22.62 -4.12
C LEU A 451 24.30 23.08 -3.07
N GLN A 452 23.10 23.39 -3.54
CA GLN A 452 21.92 23.56 -2.72
C GLN A 452 20.79 22.65 -3.23
N LEU A 453 20.05 22.09 -2.29
CA LEU A 453 18.84 21.30 -2.46
C LEU A 453 17.68 22.09 -1.88
N ALA A 454 16.69 22.42 -2.71
CA ALA A 454 15.42 22.98 -2.28
C ALA A 454 14.32 21.93 -2.42
N LEU A 455 13.60 21.66 -1.34
CA LEU A 455 12.42 20.80 -1.29
C LEU A 455 11.20 21.73 -1.23
N VAL A 456 10.36 21.72 -2.26
CA VAL A 456 9.33 22.75 -2.48
C VAL A 456 7.94 22.11 -2.48
N ASP A 457 7.02 22.61 -1.64
CA ASP A 457 5.62 22.18 -1.64
C ASP A 457 4.87 22.84 -2.80
N MET A 458 4.05 22.09 -3.54
CA MET A 458 3.32 22.59 -4.70
C MET A 458 1.91 23.12 -4.36
N GLU A 459 1.59 23.29 -3.07
CA GLU A 459 0.30 23.82 -2.57
C GLU A 459 -0.93 22.94 -2.83
N ALA A 460 -0.73 21.62 -2.90
CA ALA A 460 -1.66 20.59 -3.37
C ALA A 460 -1.79 20.49 -4.89
N THR A 461 -1.79 19.25 -5.38
CA THR A 461 -1.88 18.93 -6.81
C THR A 461 -3.07 17.99 -7.06
N VAL A 462 -3.41 17.75 -8.33
CA VAL A 462 -4.44 16.75 -8.66
C VAL A 462 -4.05 15.33 -8.25
N HIS A 463 -2.75 15.08 -8.05
CA HIS A 463 -2.22 13.77 -7.66
C HIS A 463 -2.19 13.58 -6.14
N ALA A 464 -1.63 14.55 -5.41
CA ALA A 464 -1.56 14.49 -3.95
C ALA A 464 -1.48 15.90 -3.33
N GLU A 465 -2.07 16.08 -2.14
CA GLU A 465 -2.15 17.39 -1.48
C GLU A 465 -0.83 17.85 -0.85
N ASP A 466 0.10 16.94 -0.63
CA ASP A 466 1.42 17.17 -0.07
C ASP A 466 2.55 16.98 -1.10
N HIS A 467 2.18 16.91 -2.39
CA HIS A 467 3.17 16.76 -3.45
C HIS A 467 4.10 17.97 -3.52
N GLY A 468 5.39 17.67 -3.52
CA GLY A 468 6.45 18.63 -3.79
C GLY A 468 7.46 18.12 -4.80
N TYR A 469 8.27 19.03 -5.31
CA TYR A 469 9.42 18.70 -6.14
C TYR A 469 10.72 19.12 -5.42
N ALA A 470 11.82 18.46 -5.76
CA ALA A 470 13.15 18.85 -5.32
C ALA A 470 13.92 19.50 -6.47
N LEU A 471 14.61 20.61 -6.19
CA LEU A 471 15.54 21.24 -7.11
C LEU A 471 16.96 21.17 -6.55
N VAL A 472 17.90 20.62 -7.33
CA VAL A 472 19.33 20.63 -7.03
C VAL A 472 20.07 21.51 -8.04
N ILE A 473 20.78 22.52 -7.53
CA ILE A 473 21.59 23.45 -8.32
C ILE A 473 22.92 23.73 -7.61
N PRO A 474 23.94 24.26 -8.31
CA PRO A 474 25.16 24.70 -7.65
C PRO A 474 24.87 25.77 -6.59
N SER A 475 25.68 25.82 -5.54
CA SER A 475 25.54 26.80 -4.45
C SER A 475 25.67 28.24 -4.92
N CYS A 476 26.47 28.44 -5.96
CA CYS A 476 26.74 29.73 -6.59
C CYS A 476 26.48 29.60 -8.10
N PRO A 477 25.21 29.52 -8.53
CA PRO A 477 24.88 29.21 -9.90
C PRO A 477 25.32 30.32 -10.87
N VAL A 478 25.77 29.94 -12.05
CA VAL A 478 25.94 30.83 -13.20
C VAL A 478 24.82 30.60 -14.22
N GLU A 479 24.72 31.43 -15.26
CA GLU A 479 23.65 31.32 -16.28
C GLU A 479 23.58 29.92 -16.92
N THR A 480 24.73 29.25 -17.02
CA THR A 480 24.89 27.95 -17.68
C THR A 480 25.05 26.79 -16.71
N SER A 481 24.85 27.01 -15.41
CA SER A 481 24.89 25.91 -14.41
C SER A 481 23.80 24.88 -14.71
N SER A 482 24.07 23.62 -14.44
CA SER A 482 23.04 22.58 -14.52
C SER A 482 22.00 22.76 -13.41
N SER A 483 20.82 22.19 -13.63
CA SER A 483 19.74 22.11 -12.65
C SER A 483 19.07 20.76 -12.78
N ALA A 484 18.81 20.10 -11.65
CA ALA A 484 18.08 18.84 -11.59
C ALA A 484 16.76 19.04 -10.85
N VAL A 485 15.65 18.74 -11.52
CA VAL A 485 14.33 18.62 -10.92
C VAL A 485 14.07 17.15 -10.67
N PHE A 486 13.83 16.79 -9.43
CA PHE A 486 13.32 15.49 -9.03
C PHE A 486 11.86 15.65 -8.62
N ASP A 487 10.99 14.88 -9.24
CA ASP A 487 9.53 14.87 -9.06
C ASP A 487 9.08 13.41 -9.26
N ALA A 488 7.96 12.99 -8.68
CA ALA A 488 7.51 11.62 -8.87
C ALA A 488 6.57 11.50 -10.08
N ASP A 489 5.34 11.99 -9.93
CA ASP A 489 4.20 11.53 -10.72
C ASP A 489 3.53 12.62 -11.58
N HIS A 490 4.16 13.78 -11.76
CA HIS A 490 3.63 14.79 -12.70
C HIS A 490 4.02 14.54 -14.16
N GLY A 491 4.80 13.49 -14.45
CA GLY A 491 5.04 13.08 -15.84
C GLY A 491 5.90 11.83 -15.98
N ASN A 492 5.48 10.92 -16.86
CA ASN A 492 6.29 9.78 -17.28
C ASN A 492 6.73 9.92 -18.74
N LEU A 493 8.02 10.13 -18.97
CA LEU A 493 8.57 10.40 -20.30
C LEU A 493 8.45 9.22 -21.28
N ALA A 494 8.22 7.98 -20.81
CA ALA A 494 8.01 6.84 -21.69
C ALA A 494 6.68 6.92 -22.48
N PHE A 495 5.68 7.63 -21.93
CA PHE A 495 4.34 7.73 -22.52
C PHE A 495 3.69 9.11 -22.33
N ILE A 496 4.52 10.16 -22.22
CA ILE A 496 4.08 11.52 -21.89
C ILE A 496 3.05 12.11 -22.89
N GLY A 497 3.07 11.64 -24.14
CA GLY A 497 2.09 12.04 -25.16
C GLY A 497 0.64 11.64 -24.85
N THR A 498 0.43 10.65 -23.98
CA THR A 498 -0.90 10.18 -23.55
C THR A 498 -1.08 10.26 -22.03
N PHE A 499 -0.16 10.92 -21.33
CA PHE A 499 -0.22 11.12 -19.89
C PHE A 499 -1.29 12.16 -19.52
N ASP A 500 -1.63 12.25 -18.23
CA ASP A 500 -2.55 13.27 -17.73
C ASP A 500 -1.88 14.66 -17.76
N HIS A 501 -2.27 15.50 -18.73
CA HIS A 501 -1.69 16.83 -18.90
C HIS A 501 -2.09 17.82 -17.81
N ALA A 502 -3.11 17.53 -16.98
CA ALA A 502 -3.39 18.36 -15.81
C ALA A 502 -2.21 18.32 -14.83
N ALA A 503 -1.70 17.13 -14.52
CA ALA A 503 -0.54 16.95 -13.65
C ALA A 503 0.72 17.59 -14.25
N VAL A 504 0.97 17.40 -15.56
CA VAL A 504 2.10 18.05 -16.26
C VAL A 504 2.01 19.57 -16.13
N GLN A 505 0.82 20.14 -16.32
CA GLN A 505 0.62 21.59 -16.28
C GLN A 505 0.78 22.16 -14.87
N GLU A 506 0.38 21.43 -13.83
CA GLU A 506 0.62 21.82 -12.42
C GLU A 506 2.10 21.90 -12.07
N LEU A 507 2.90 20.91 -12.51
CA LEU A 507 4.35 20.96 -12.36
C LEU A 507 4.93 22.16 -13.11
N LEU A 508 4.61 22.35 -14.39
CA LEU A 508 5.14 23.47 -15.18
C LEU A 508 4.74 24.84 -14.61
N ASN A 509 3.53 24.98 -14.08
CA ASN A 509 3.09 26.19 -13.38
C ASN A 509 3.91 26.45 -12.12
N SER A 510 4.15 25.42 -11.31
CA SER A 510 4.97 25.53 -10.10
C SER A 510 6.41 25.89 -10.43
N LEU A 511 7.03 25.17 -11.37
CA LEU A 511 8.39 25.46 -11.84
C LEU A 511 8.50 26.88 -12.42
N THR A 512 7.48 27.36 -13.13
CA THR A 512 7.45 28.74 -13.66
C THR A 512 7.34 29.79 -12.55
N ARG A 513 6.44 29.58 -11.58
CA ARG A 513 6.27 30.46 -10.40
C ARG A 513 7.59 30.59 -9.65
N ASP A 514 8.29 29.48 -9.50
CA ASP A 514 9.54 29.38 -8.75
C ASP A 514 10.78 29.72 -9.59
N LYS A 515 10.58 30.06 -10.88
CA LYS A 515 11.61 30.46 -11.86
C LYS A 515 12.69 29.41 -12.10
N VAL A 516 12.28 28.15 -12.18
CA VAL A 516 13.17 27.03 -12.52
C VAL A 516 13.53 27.10 -14.02
N PRO A 517 14.79 26.89 -14.42
CA PRO A 517 15.20 26.90 -15.82
C PRO A 517 14.46 25.85 -16.66
N GLY A 518 13.95 26.23 -17.83
CA GLY A 518 13.22 25.32 -18.73
C GLY A 518 14.07 24.20 -19.32
N ASN A 519 15.40 24.33 -19.28
CA ASN A 519 16.37 23.31 -19.68
C ASN A 519 16.86 22.44 -18.51
N ALA A 520 16.24 22.53 -17.32
CA ALA A 520 16.58 21.66 -16.21
C ALA A 520 16.37 20.19 -16.58
N HIS A 521 17.24 19.33 -16.05
CA HIS A 521 17.12 17.88 -16.17
C HIS A 521 15.95 17.41 -15.30
N PHE A 522 15.11 16.56 -15.86
CA PHE A 522 13.94 16.00 -15.20
C PHE A 522 14.19 14.55 -14.81
N PHE A 523 14.08 14.27 -13.52
CA PHE A 523 14.26 12.95 -12.94
C PHE A 523 12.94 12.51 -12.28
N PRO A 524 12.04 11.86 -13.05
CA PRO A 524 10.82 11.30 -12.48
C PRO A 524 11.14 10.10 -11.57
N SER A 525 10.30 9.75 -10.61
CA SER A 525 10.44 8.49 -9.85
C SER A 525 10.17 7.27 -10.76
N PRO A 526 8.97 7.14 -11.39
CA PRO A 526 8.74 6.16 -12.45
C PRO A 526 9.19 6.66 -13.83
N GLY A 527 9.75 5.75 -14.65
CA GLY A 527 10.04 6.01 -16.06
C GLY A 527 11.41 6.67 -16.35
N PRO A 528 11.71 7.00 -17.62
CA PRO A 528 13.02 7.49 -18.02
C PRO A 528 13.24 8.96 -17.62
N ALA A 529 14.49 9.29 -17.27
CA ALA A 529 14.92 10.67 -17.07
C ALA A 529 15.08 11.42 -18.41
N GLY A 530 14.93 12.74 -18.38
CA GLY A 530 15.01 13.60 -19.56
C GLY A 530 15.17 15.06 -19.18
N ASN A 531 14.45 15.97 -19.84
CA ASN A 531 14.49 17.40 -19.57
C ASN A 531 13.08 17.98 -19.42
N ILE A 532 12.97 19.09 -18.71
CA ILE A 532 11.71 19.84 -18.60
C ILE A 532 11.21 20.30 -19.98
N THR A 533 12.10 20.55 -20.94
CA THR A 533 11.74 20.80 -22.35
C THR A 533 10.83 19.72 -22.96
N ASP A 534 10.99 18.46 -22.56
CA ASP A 534 10.15 17.37 -23.06
C ASP A 534 8.68 17.54 -22.59
N LEU A 535 8.50 17.93 -21.32
CA LEU A 535 7.19 18.27 -20.73
C LEU A 535 6.59 19.54 -21.35
N ILE A 536 7.42 20.55 -21.59
CA ILE A 536 7.01 21.81 -22.24
C ILE A 536 6.51 21.52 -23.66
N SER A 537 7.26 20.73 -24.43
CA SER A 537 6.95 20.45 -25.83
C SER A 537 5.64 19.69 -25.98
N VAL A 538 5.36 18.72 -25.12
CA VAL A 538 4.17 17.87 -25.24
C VAL A 538 2.90 18.55 -24.71
N SER A 539 3.02 19.40 -23.69
CA SER A 539 1.90 20.18 -23.15
C SER A 539 1.58 21.43 -23.98
N GLY A 540 2.50 21.89 -24.83
CA GLY A 540 2.38 23.16 -25.54
C GLY A 540 2.46 24.38 -24.61
N PHE A 541 3.00 24.20 -23.40
CA PHE A 541 3.10 25.26 -22.40
C PHE A 541 4.10 26.33 -22.83
N MET A 542 3.70 27.61 -22.75
CA MET A 542 4.63 28.72 -23.01
C MET A 542 5.50 28.96 -21.77
N TYR A 543 6.68 28.34 -21.75
CA TYR A 543 7.60 28.42 -20.62
C TYR A 543 8.58 29.60 -20.78
N PRO A 544 8.66 30.54 -19.81
CA PRO A 544 9.62 31.65 -19.87
C PRO A 544 11.08 31.18 -19.77
N SER A 545 11.99 31.94 -20.36
CA SER A 545 13.42 31.66 -20.19
C SER A 545 13.89 32.18 -18.84
N PHE A 546 14.21 31.26 -17.93
CA PHE A 546 14.84 31.55 -16.65
C PHE A 546 16.26 30.96 -16.61
N SER A 547 17.14 31.57 -15.82
CA SER A 547 18.44 30.98 -15.48
C SER A 547 18.46 30.45 -14.04
N PRO A 548 19.40 29.54 -13.70
CA PRO A 548 19.45 28.96 -12.35
C PRO A 548 19.68 30.00 -11.24
N LYS A 549 20.13 31.22 -11.56
CA LYS A 549 20.27 32.33 -10.61
C LYS A 549 18.94 32.95 -10.20
N GLU A 550 17.92 32.78 -11.02
CA GLU A 550 16.62 33.42 -10.82
C GLU A 550 15.69 32.60 -9.92
N PHE A 551 16.09 31.36 -9.58
CA PHE A 551 15.31 30.47 -8.74
C PHE A 551 14.91 31.13 -7.40
N VAL A 552 13.62 31.16 -7.13
CA VAL A 552 13.02 31.97 -6.05
C VAL A 552 13.44 31.48 -4.65
N HIS A 553 13.65 30.18 -4.47
CA HIS A 553 14.00 29.60 -3.16
C HIS A 553 15.51 29.48 -2.95
N SER A 554 16.33 30.03 -3.85
CA SER A 554 17.78 29.99 -3.74
C SER A 554 18.27 30.80 -2.53
N GLN A 555 19.19 30.24 -1.75
CA GLN A 555 19.89 31.01 -0.72
C GLN A 555 20.96 31.90 -1.39
N THR A 556 20.68 33.20 -1.46
CA THR A 556 21.40 34.23 -2.25
C THR A 556 22.84 34.53 -1.82
N THR A 557 23.34 33.93 -0.75
CA THR A 557 24.74 34.10 -0.31
C THR A 557 25.64 33.11 -1.06
N CYS A 558 26.34 33.63 -2.07
CA CYS A 558 27.44 32.95 -2.77
C CYS A 558 28.77 33.13 -2.05
#